data_AF-A0A7K5E5J1-F1
#
_entry.id   AF-A0A7K5E5J1-F1
#
_cell.length_a   1.000
_cell.length_b   1.000
_cell.length_c   1.000
_cell.angle_alpha   90.00
_cell.angle_beta   90.00
_cell.angle_gamma   90.00
#
_symmetry.space_group_name_H-M   'P 1'
#
loop_
_entity.id
_entity.type
_entity.pdbx_description
1 polymer ?
#
loop_
_entity_poly.entity_id
_entity_poly.type
_entity_poly.pdbx_seq_one_letter_code
_entity_poly.pdbx_strand_id
1 'polypeptide(L)'
;MFLTCESTLGIAQATVDYSGQARPGHLPAGYQRIEGINLGYLQINGTRMFALAQVLSDLFKDIPRATISKKMETLRIKSRRCDLAELRALKAI
;
A
#
# COMPACT_ATOMS: atom_id res chain seq x y z
N MET A 1 -7.76 5.78 1.21
CA MET A 1 -6.97 5.63 2.45
C MET A 1 -5.79 4.73 2.14
N PHE A 2 -4.68 4.93 2.83
CA PHE A 2 -3.47 4.11 2.68
C PHE A 2 -3.14 3.37 3.97
N LEU A 3 -2.52 2.20 3.81
CA LEU A 3 -1.88 1.46 4.88
C LEU A 3 -0.37 1.45 4.67
N THR A 4 0.37 1.71 5.74
CA THR A 4 1.78 1.37 5.83
C THR A 4 1.88 -0.10 6.22
N CYS A 5 2.44 -0.93 5.35
CA CYS A 5 2.83 -2.27 5.75
C CYS A 5 4.25 -2.16 6.32
N GLU A 6 4.36 -1.85 7.61
CA GLU A 6 5.63 -1.94 8.33
C GLU A 6 5.87 -3.43 8.61
N SER A 7 6.53 -4.11 7.69
CA SER A 7 6.83 -5.54 7.78
C SER A 7 7.83 -5.80 8.92
N THR A 8 7.35 -5.96 10.15
CA THR A 8 8.10 -6.57 11.28
C THR A 8 7.90 -8.08 11.35
N LEU A 9 7.53 -8.72 10.24
CA LEU A 9 7.52 -10.17 10.07
C LEU A 9 8.46 -10.51 8.92
N GLY A 10 9.56 -11.19 9.26
CA GLY A 10 10.67 -11.53 8.37
C GLY A 10 10.25 -12.37 7.16
N ILE A 11 9.96 -11.69 6.06
CA ILE A 11 9.91 -12.28 4.73
C ILE A 11 10.77 -11.38 3.84
N ALA A 12 11.71 -12.02 3.15
CA ALA A 12 12.79 -11.43 2.38
C ALA A 12 12.34 -10.24 1.51
N GLN A 13 13.20 -9.22 1.45
CA GLN A 13 13.17 -8.19 0.43
C GLN A 13 13.21 -8.86 -0.95
N ALA A 14 12.05 -9.08 -1.57
CA ALA A 14 11.98 -9.26 -3.01
C ALA A 14 12.16 -7.86 -3.62
N THR A 15 13.42 -7.52 -3.86
CA THR A 15 13.85 -6.39 -4.68
C THR A 15 13.31 -6.58 -6.09
N VAL A 16 12.26 -5.84 -6.42
CA VAL A 16 12.02 -5.44 -7.81
C VAL A 16 11.89 -3.93 -7.79
N ASP A 17 13.04 -3.27 -7.90
CA ASP A 17 13.12 -1.85 -8.21
C ASP A 17 12.67 -1.65 -9.66
N TYR A 18 11.37 -1.46 -9.87
CA TYR A 18 10.90 -0.75 -11.06
C TYR A 18 11.15 0.73 -10.82
N SER A 19 12.35 1.18 -11.14
CA SER A 19 12.72 2.58 -11.27
C SER A 19 12.05 3.18 -12.51
N GLY A 20 10.71 3.32 -12.46
CA GLY A 20 10.01 4.23 -13.35
C GLY A 20 10.43 5.66 -13.00
N GLN A 21 11.17 6.31 -13.89
CA GLN A 21 11.63 7.69 -13.74
C GLN A 21 10.51 8.59 -13.18
N ALA A 22 10.67 9.02 -11.93
CA ALA A 22 9.80 10.02 -11.33
C ALA A 22 9.97 11.32 -12.13
N ARG A 23 8.98 11.64 -12.97
CA ARG A 23 8.86 12.95 -13.59
C ARG A 23 8.75 14.00 -12.48
N PRO A 24 9.37 15.19 -12.61
CA PRO A 24 9.29 16.23 -11.59
C PRO A 24 7.82 16.57 -11.32
N GLY A 25 7.36 16.37 -10.08
CA GLY A 25 5.96 16.57 -9.69
C GLY A 25 5.10 15.28 -9.60
N HIS A 26 5.66 14.10 -9.83
CA HIS A 26 4.97 12.83 -9.61
C HIS A 26 5.45 12.17 -8.31
N LEU A 27 4.53 11.84 -7.40
CA LEU A 27 4.82 11.00 -6.24
C LEU A 27 5.32 9.64 -6.75
N PRO A 28 6.40 9.07 -6.19
CA PRO A 28 6.88 7.76 -6.64
C PRO A 28 5.79 6.72 -6.42
N ALA A 29 5.34 6.07 -7.48
CA ALA A 29 4.22 5.13 -7.48
C ALA A 29 4.63 3.86 -8.24
N GLY A 30 4.05 2.72 -7.86
CA GLY A 30 4.36 1.46 -8.52
C GLY A 30 3.52 0.30 -8.02
N TYR A 31 3.89 -0.91 -8.42
CA TYR A 31 3.25 -2.15 -7.98
C TYR A 31 4.23 -3.01 -7.18
N GLN A 32 3.74 -3.63 -6.11
CA GLN A 32 4.46 -4.65 -5.37
C GLN A 32 3.61 -5.91 -5.26
N ARG A 33 4.21 -7.06 -5.56
CA ARG A 33 3.53 -8.36 -5.43
C ARG A 33 3.58 -8.83 -3.97
N ILE A 34 2.42 -9.08 -3.38
CA ILE A 34 2.25 -9.60 -2.01
C ILE A 34 1.21 -10.73 -2.06
N GLU A 35 1.54 -11.91 -1.53
CA GLU A 35 0.67 -13.11 -1.59
C GLU A 35 0.12 -13.40 -3.01
N GLY A 36 0.95 -13.19 -4.03
CA GLY A 36 0.56 -13.37 -5.44
C GLY A 36 -0.27 -12.24 -6.06
N ILE A 37 -0.65 -11.22 -5.29
CA ILE A 37 -1.45 -10.07 -5.74
C ILE A 37 -0.55 -8.86 -6.00
N ASN A 38 -0.70 -8.21 -7.15
CA ASN A 38 0.01 -6.97 -7.47
C ASN A 38 -0.71 -5.77 -6.84
N LEU A 39 -0.21 -5.27 -5.72
CA LEU A 39 -0.77 -4.13 -5.00
C LEU A 39 -0.13 -2.81 -5.43
N GLY A 40 -0.94 -1.84 -5.81
CA GLY A 40 -0.49 -0.48 -6.09
C GLY A 40 -0.04 0.22 -4.82
N TYR A 41 1.10 0.90 -4.88
CA TYR A 41 1.64 1.70 -3.78
C TYR A 41 2.04 3.09 -4.24
N LEU A 42 2.01 4.04 -3.30
CA LEU A 42 2.72 5.30 -3.37
C LEU A 42 3.83 5.32 -2.33
N GLN A 43 4.94 5.97 -2.64
CA GLN A 43 5.98 6.25 -1.68
C GLN A 43 5.80 7.66 -1.14
N ILE A 44 5.54 7.76 0.15
CA ILE A 44 5.35 9.03 0.85
C ILE A 44 6.35 9.10 1.99
N ASN A 45 7.23 10.10 1.98
CA ASN A 45 8.31 10.28 2.96
C ASN A 45 9.19 9.01 3.12
N GLY A 46 9.44 8.29 2.02
CA GLY A 46 10.22 7.04 2.04
C GLY A 46 9.40 5.79 2.39
N THR A 47 8.22 5.93 2.98
CA THR A 47 7.34 4.80 3.34
C THR A 47 6.42 4.41 2.18
N ARG A 48 6.33 3.11 1.88
CA ARG A 48 5.36 2.59 0.90
C ARG A 48 3.98 2.50 1.53
N MET A 49 3.02 3.10 0.82
CA MET A 49 1.65 3.27 1.24
C MET A 49 0.76 2.56 0.23
N PHE A 50 0.10 1.48 0.66
CA PHE A 50 -0.74 0.65 -0.19
C PHE A 50 -2.18 1.11 -0.17
N ALA A 51 -2.85 1.04 -1.33
CA ALA A 51 -4.25 1.38 -1.42
C ALA A 51 -5.09 0.43 -0.53
N LEU A 52 -5.66 0.96 0.56
CA LEU A 52 -6.43 0.18 1.53
C LEU A 52 -7.59 -0.58 0.85
N ALA A 53 -8.25 0.05 -0.12
CA ALA A 53 -9.34 -0.58 -0.84
C ALA A 53 -8.89 -1.87 -1.55
N GLN A 54 -7.73 -1.84 -2.21
CA GLN A 54 -7.19 -3.01 -2.92
C GLN A 54 -6.73 -4.09 -1.93
N VAL A 55 -6.06 -3.70 -0.84
CA VAL A 55 -5.67 -4.63 0.22
C VAL A 55 -6.88 -5.36 0.81
N LEU A 56 -7.98 -4.65 1.07
CA LEU A 56 -9.19 -5.26 1.60
C LEU A 56 -9.90 -6.15 0.59
N SER A 57 -9.97 -5.73 -0.68
CA SER A 57 -10.73 -6.44 -1.71
C SER A 57 -9.99 -7.62 -2.32
N ASP A 58 -8.66 -7.56 -2.44
CA ASP A 58 -7.89 -8.60 -3.10
C ASP A 58 -7.21 -9.52 -2.07
N LEU A 59 -6.48 -8.93 -1.11
CA LEU A 59 -5.66 -9.68 -0.16
C LEU A 59 -6.49 -10.31 0.97
N PHE A 60 -7.51 -9.59 1.44
CA PHE A 60 -8.35 -10.02 2.57
C PHE A 60 -9.82 -10.25 2.17
N LYS A 61 -10.06 -10.63 0.92
CA LYS A 61 -11.41 -10.79 0.36
C LYS A 61 -12.32 -11.70 1.18
N ASP A 62 -11.75 -12.73 1.82
CA ASP A 62 -12.46 -13.75 2.59
C ASP A 62 -12.53 -13.45 4.10
N ILE A 63 -11.95 -12.33 4.54
CA ILE A 63 -11.94 -11.93 5.95
C ILE A 63 -12.94 -10.79 6.16
N PRO A 64 -13.88 -10.90 7.12
CA PRO A 64 -14.81 -9.82 7.43
C PRO A 64 -14.07 -8.53 7.81
N ARG A 65 -14.51 -7.39 7.26
CA ARG A 65 -13.90 -6.08 7.51
C ARG A 65 -13.78 -5.73 8.99
N ALA A 66 -14.76 -6.11 9.81
CA ALA A 66 -14.73 -5.91 11.25
C ALA A 66 -13.54 -6.62 11.92
N THR A 67 -13.23 -7.85 11.48
CA THR A 67 -12.07 -8.62 11.96
C THR A 67 -10.76 -7.95 11.55
N ILE A 68 -10.68 -7.45 10.32
CA ILE A 68 -9.49 -6.73 9.83
C ILE A 68 -9.28 -5.44 10.64
N SER A 69 -10.33 -4.63 10.83
CA SER A 69 -10.27 -3.40 11.63
C SER A 69 -9.79 -3.66 13.05
N LYS A 70 -10.30 -4.71 13.71
CA LYS A 70 -9.89 -5.09 15.06
C LYS A 70 -8.42 -5.54 15.11
N LYS A 71 -7.96 -6.26 14.09
CA LYS A 71 -6.55 -6.66 13.97
C LYS A 71 -5.64 -5.47 13.73
N MET A 72 -6.03 -4.53 12.87
CA MET A 72 -5.29 -3.30 12.64
C MET A 72 -5.15 -2.46 13.92
N GLU A 73 -6.23 -2.36 14.70
CA GLU A 73 -6.19 -1.69 16.01
C GLU A 73 -5.24 -2.39 16.98
N THR A 74 -5.33 -3.72 17.09
CA THR A 74 -4.44 -4.55 17.94
C THR A 74 -2.97 -4.38 17.54
N LEU A 75 -2.69 -4.34 16.23
CA LEU A 75 -1.35 -4.15 15.67
C LEU A 75 -0.92 -2.68 15.59
N ARG A 76 -1.76 -1.75 16.08
CA ARG A 76 -1.53 -0.29 16.06
C ARG A 76 -1.25 0.26 14.65
N ILE A 77 -1.78 -0.38 13.62
CA ILE A 77 -1.66 0.05 12.22
C ILE A 77 -2.56 1.26 12.01
N LYS A 78 -1.97 2.40 11.67
CA LYS A 78 -2.72 3.62 11.36
C LYS A 78 -2.98 3.70 9.86
N SER A 79 -4.22 4.02 9.50
CA SER A 79 -4.56 4.38 8.12
C SER A 79 -4.55 5.90 7.97
N ARG A 80 -4.06 6.37 6.81
CA ARG A 80 -4.05 7.80 6.47
C ARG A 80 -5.02 8.06 5.32
N ARG A 81 -5.71 9.19 5.34
CA ARG A 81 -6.51 9.65 4.20
C ARG A 81 -5.60 10.15 3.09
N CYS A 82 -5.89 9.72 1.87
CA CYS A 82 -5.19 10.20 0.68
C CYS A 82 -5.58 11.64 0.40
N ASP A 83 -4.63 12.49 0.02
CA ASP A 83 -4.96 13.76 -0.60
C ASP A 83 -5.30 13.60 -2.09
N LEU A 84 -5.73 14.70 -2.73
CA LEU A 84 -6.18 14.66 -4.12
C LEU A 84 -5.03 14.42 -5.12
N ALA A 85 -3.81 14.84 -4.79
CA ALA A 85 -2.64 14.61 -5.64
C ALA A 85 -2.19 13.15 -5.56
N GLU A 86 -2.18 12.57 -4.36
CA GLU A 86 -1.93 11.15 -4.09
C GLU A 86 -2.97 10.28 -4.81
N LEU A 87 -4.26 10.62 -4.74
CA LEU A 87 -5.31 9.89 -5.46
C LEU A 87 -5.11 9.92 -6.98
N ARG A 88 -4.67 11.06 -7.53
CA ARG A 88 -4.37 11.17 -8.96
C ARG A 88 -3.16 10.35 -9.36
N ALA A 89 -2.10 10.36 -8.54
CA ALA A 89 -0.90 9.55 -8.79
C ALA A 89 -1.23 8.05 -8.79
N LEU A 90 -2.06 7.58 -7.86
CA LEU A 90 -2.52 6.19 -7.83
C LEU A 90 -3.37 5.79 -9.03
N LYS A 91 -4.17 6.71 -9.58
CA LYS A 91 -5.02 6.41 -10.74
C LYS A 91 -4.23 6.43 -12.06
N ALA A 92 -3.04 7.03 -12.05
CA ALA A 92 -2.16 7.15 -13.21
C ALA A 92 -1.23 5.95 -13.40
N ILE A 93 -1.16 5.04 -12.42
CA ILE A 93 -0.49 3.74 -12.53
C ILE A 93 -1.51 2.68 -12.99
#